data_AF-A0A8W8ILN5-F1
#
_entry.id   AF-A0A8W8ILN5-F1
#
_cell.length_a   1.000
_cell.length_b   1.000
_cell.length_c   1.000
_cell.angle_alpha   90.00
_cell.angle_beta   90.00
_cell.angle_gamma   90.00
#
_symmetry.space_group_name_H-M   'P 1'
#
loop_
_entity.id
_entity.type
_entity.pdbx_description
1 polymer ?
#
loop_
_entity_poly.entity_id
_entity_poly.type
_entity_poly.pdbx_seq_one_letter_code
_entity_poly.pdbx_strand_id
1 'polypeptide(L)'
;IAFPVVEIEDSEVDVLKETTSYVAGVTDASVEGRTDLYDVFVNTSTGQISIAPDAKESFAMGKLHKDIAKHMVQCAEGDEATEEQIIKEISKKTTELLNNLRSLATETEDGSHVIQLETLKERKMAAATESFLFSLAACEGLVEV
;
A
#
# COMPACT_ATOMS: atom_id res chain seq x y z
N ILE A 1 5.52 -6.76 10.60
CA ILE A 1 6.09 -6.53 11.96
C ILE A 1 6.78 -5.18 12.00
N ALA A 2 6.76 -4.45 13.11
CA ALA A 2 7.44 -3.14 13.21
C ALA A 2 8.71 -3.26 14.06
N PHE A 3 9.84 -2.84 13.51
CA PHE A 3 11.14 -2.74 14.16
C PHE A 3 11.54 -1.25 14.22
N PRO A 4 11.25 -0.54 15.32
CA PRO A 4 11.38 0.92 15.36
C PRO A 4 12.81 1.43 15.11
N VAL A 5 13.82 0.68 15.58
CA VAL A 5 15.23 0.96 15.39
C VAL A 5 15.95 -0.37 15.18
N VAL A 6 16.73 -0.47 14.10
CA VAL A 6 17.56 -1.62 13.72
C VAL A 6 18.97 -1.14 13.42
N GLU A 7 19.95 -1.82 13.99
CA GLU A 7 21.36 -1.74 13.67
C GLU A 7 21.69 -2.71 12.54
N ILE A 8 22.50 -2.29 11.57
CA ILE A 8 22.81 -3.10 10.37
C ILE A 8 23.95 -4.06 10.67
N GLU A 9 23.73 -4.91 11.66
CA GLU A 9 24.60 -6.02 12.03
C GLU A 9 23.99 -7.34 11.53
N ASP A 10 24.84 -8.34 11.27
CA ASP A 10 24.43 -9.61 10.65
C ASP A 10 23.23 -10.26 11.39
N SER A 11 23.22 -10.22 12.73
CA SER A 11 22.15 -10.84 13.52
C SER A 11 20.79 -10.17 13.36
N GLU A 12 20.72 -8.84 13.24
CA GLU A 12 19.44 -8.15 13.05
C GLU A 12 18.98 -8.23 11.60
N VAL A 13 19.94 -8.19 10.65
CA VAL A 13 19.67 -8.41 9.23
C VAL A 13 19.07 -9.79 8.97
N ASP A 14 19.58 -10.83 9.62
CA ASP A 14 19.04 -12.18 9.49
C ASP A 14 17.59 -12.26 9.98
N VAL A 15 17.27 -11.61 11.11
CA VAL A 15 15.88 -11.50 11.60
C VAL A 15 14.97 -10.80 10.59
N LEU A 16 15.43 -9.72 9.96
CA LEU A 16 14.67 -9.03 8.92
C LEU A 16 14.43 -9.95 7.72
N LYS A 17 15.45 -10.70 7.27
CA LYS A 17 15.36 -11.62 6.12
C LYS A 17 14.47 -12.83 6.38
N GLU A 18 14.41 -13.30 7.62
CA GLU A 18 13.50 -14.39 8.01
C GLU A 18 12.06 -13.92 8.18
N THR A 19 11.84 -12.61 8.31
CA THR A 19 10.51 -12.02 8.49
C THR A 19 9.80 -11.82 7.16
N THR A 20 8.62 -12.44 6.98
CA THR A 20 7.84 -12.34 5.73
C THR A 20 7.44 -10.91 5.36
N SER A 21 7.17 -10.04 6.34
CA SER A 21 6.87 -8.63 6.09
C SER A 21 7.21 -7.75 7.30
N TYR A 22 7.87 -6.62 7.04
CA TYR A 22 8.27 -5.70 8.10
C TYR A 22 8.29 -4.23 7.69
N VAL A 23 8.32 -3.38 8.71
CA VAL A 23 8.68 -1.97 8.65
C VAL A 23 9.81 -1.78 9.63
N ALA A 24 10.97 -1.34 9.15
CA ALA A 24 12.16 -1.13 9.96
C ALA A 24 12.60 0.33 9.92
N GLY A 25 12.90 0.90 11.07
CA GLY A 25 13.58 2.19 11.20
C GLY A 25 15.08 1.97 11.34
N VAL A 26 15.86 2.73 10.58
CA VAL A 26 17.33 2.63 10.57
C VAL A 26 17.93 4.02 10.65
N THR A 27 19.06 4.13 11.34
CA THR A 27 19.83 5.39 11.43
C THR A 27 21.04 5.39 10.51
N ASP A 28 21.48 4.21 10.06
CA ASP A 28 22.59 4.05 9.12
C ASP A 28 22.14 4.34 7.69
N ALA A 29 22.73 5.36 7.08
CA ALA A 29 22.47 5.73 5.69
C ALA A 29 22.96 4.67 4.67
N SER A 30 23.85 3.76 5.07
CA SER A 30 24.36 2.68 4.21
C SER A 30 23.25 1.75 3.71
N VAL A 31 22.13 1.67 4.44
CA VAL A 31 20.96 0.87 4.07
C VAL A 31 20.40 1.26 2.72
N GLU A 32 20.54 2.52 2.30
CA GLU A 32 20.04 2.98 1.00
C GLU A 32 20.57 2.10 -0.16
N GLY A 33 21.82 1.63 -0.07
CA GLY A 33 22.43 0.74 -1.06
C GLY A 33 22.10 -0.76 -0.90
N ARG A 34 21.47 -1.16 0.20
CA ARG A 34 21.14 -2.55 0.54
C ARG A 34 19.74 -2.92 0.05
N THR A 35 19.54 -2.93 -1.26
CA THR A 35 18.25 -3.28 -1.87
C THR A 35 17.81 -4.72 -1.61
N ASP A 36 18.67 -5.55 -1.01
CA ASP A 36 18.33 -6.88 -0.49
C ASP A 36 17.55 -6.85 0.84
N LEU A 37 17.42 -5.67 1.47
CA LEU A 37 16.80 -5.47 2.79
C LEU A 37 15.51 -4.66 2.75
N TYR A 38 14.98 -4.34 1.58
CA TYR A 38 13.70 -3.64 1.50
C TYR A 38 13.11 -3.75 0.11
N ASP A 39 11.79 -3.68 0.04
CA ASP A 39 11.09 -3.38 -1.20
C ASP A 39 10.95 -1.86 -1.41
N VAL A 40 10.75 -1.13 -0.32
CA VAL A 40 10.60 0.34 -0.28
C VAL A 40 11.49 0.93 0.81
N PHE A 41 12.28 1.93 0.44
CA PHE A 41 13.10 2.72 1.35
C PHE A 41 12.63 4.18 1.35
N VAL A 42 12.45 4.74 2.55
CA VAL A 42 12.04 6.14 2.73
C VAL A 42 13.15 6.87 3.48
N ASN A 43 13.85 7.75 2.76
CA ASN A 43 14.84 8.63 3.35
C ASN A 43 14.11 9.86 3.93
N THR A 44 13.84 9.85 5.23
CA THR A 44 13.10 10.91 5.91
C THR A 44 13.84 12.25 5.94
N SER A 45 15.17 12.24 5.83
CA SER A 45 15.99 13.46 5.83
C SER A 45 15.91 14.21 4.50
N THR A 46 15.76 13.49 3.39
CA THR A 46 15.62 14.09 2.04
C THR A 46 14.18 14.09 1.53
N GLY A 47 13.28 13.36 2.18
CA GLY A 47 11.94 13.08 1.68
C GLY A 47 11.90 12.17 0.46
N GLN A 48 13.02 11.51 0.11
CA GLN A 48 13.11 10.64 -1.06
C GLN A 48 12.55 9.25 -0.76
N ILE A 49 11.82 8.69 -1.73
CA ILE A 49 11.33 7.32 -1.70
C ILE A 49 12.00 6.55 -2.83
N SER A 50 12.60 5.42 -2.48
CA SER A 50 13.28 4.51 -3.42
C SER A 50 12.62 3.13 -3.35
N ILE A 51 12.47 2.50 -4.51
CA ILE A 51 11.90 1.15 -4.63
C ILE A 51 12.99 0.24 -5.15
N ALA A 52 13.20 -0.91 -4.50
CA ALA A 52 14.17 -1.89 -4.94
C ALA A 52 13.85 -2.40 -6.36
N PRO A 53 14.86 -2.75 -7.18
CA PRO A 53 14.65 -3.19 -8.56
C PRO A 53 13.64 -4.34 -8.69
N ASP A 54 13.73 -5.33 -7.80
CA ASP A 54 12.91 -6.55 -7.84
C ASP A 54 11.46 -6.28 -7.41
N ALA A 55 11.21 -5.24 -6.62
CA ALA A 55 9.89 -4.83 -6.17
C ALA A 55 9.21 -3.83 -7.14
N LYS A 56 9.96 -3.27 -8.10
CA LYS A 56 9.51 -2.14 -8.92
C LYS A 56 8.21 -2.39 -9.68
N GLU A 57 8.00 -3.61 -10.16
CA GLU A 57 6.77 -3.99 -10.86
C GLU A 57 5.57 -4.05 -9.90
N SER A 58 5.76 -4.61 -8.71
CA SER A 58 4.74 -4.69 -7.66
C SER A 58 4.29 -3.30 -7.16
N PHE A 59 5.19 -2.31 -7.21
CA PHE A 59 4.89 -0.92 -6.84
C PHE A 59 4.55 -0.01 -8.03
N ALA A 60 4.26 -0.56 -9.20
CA ALA A 60 3.86 0.23 -10.36
C ALA A 60 2.55 1.00 -10.09
N MET A 61 2.63 2.34 -10.12
CA MET A 61 1.46 3.18 -9.87
C MET A 61 0.46 3.17 -11.04
N GLY A 62 -0.70 2.55 -10.82
CA GLY A 62 -1.88 2.69 -11.67
C GLY A 62 -2.53 4.07 -11.58
N LYS A 63 -3.52 4.32 -12.45
CA LYS A 63 -4.29 5.58 -12.46
C LYS A 63 -4.92 5.86 -11.08
N LEU A 64 -5.51 4.84 -10.47
CA LEU A 64 -6.16 4.94 -9.17
C LEU A 64 -5.18 5.39 -8.06
N HIS A 65 -3.98 4.80 -8.00
CA HIS A 65 -2.95 5.21 -7.04
C HIS A 65 -2.58 6.69 -7.21
N LYS A 66 -2.38 7.13 -8.46
CA LYS A 66 -2.02 8.52 -8.77
C LYS A 66 -3.14 9.50 -8.40
N ASP A 67 -4.39 9.12 -8.62
CA ASP A 67 -5.54 9.98 -8.30
C ASP A 67 -5.70 10.15 -6.78
N ILE A 68 -5.48 9.10 -5.99
CA ILE A 68 -5.48 9.16 -4.52
C ILE A 68 -4.30 9.99 -4.02
N ALA A 69 -3.09 9.74 -4.52
CA ALA A 69 -1.89 10.46 -4.12
C ALA A 69 -2.00 11.97 -4.42
N LYS A 70 -2.50 12.33 -5.61
CA LYS A 70 -2.76 13.74 -5.97
C LYS A 70 -3.76 14.39 -5.02
N HIS A 71 -4.82 13.68 -4.65
CA HIS A 71 -5.79 14.21 -3.70
C HIS A 71 -5.14 14.47 -2.33
N MET A 72 -4.34 13.53 -1.82
CA MET A 72 -3.59 13.71 -0.57
C MET A 72 -2.64 14.92 -0.61
N VAL A 73 -1.90 15.08 -1.71
CA VAL A 73 -1.01 16.25 -1.92
C VAL A 73 -1.81 17.55 -1.93
N GLN A 74 -2.93 17.60 -2.67
CA GLN A 74 -3.79 18.79 -2.71
C GLN A 74 -4.38 19.16 -1.34
N CYS A 75 -4.70 18.17 -0.51
CA CYS A 75 -5.13 18.41 0.86
C CYS A 75 -4.01 19.02 1.71
N ALA A 76 -2.76 18.61 1.49
CA ALA A 76 -1.60 19.06 2.26
C ALA A 76 -1.01 20.39 1.76
N GLU A 77 -1.18 20.75 0.49
CA GLU A 77 -0.69 22.00 -0.11
C GLU A 77 -1.53 23.24 0.27
N GLY A 78 -2.73 23.04 0.82
CA GLY A 78 -3.56 24.14 1.30
C GLY A 78 -3.08 24.66 2.64
N ASP A 79 -2.35 25.79 2.66
CA ASP A 79 -1.87 26.45 3.89
C ASP A 79 -3.00 26.83 4.89
N GLU A 80 -4.26 26.79 4.47
CA GLU A 80 -5.44 27.07 5.30
C GLU A 80 -6.15 25.81 5.84
N ALA A 81 -5.74 24.61 5.41
CA ALA A 81 -6.39 23.37 5.82
C ALA A 81 -5.95 22.97 7.24
N THR A 82 -6.91 22.76 8.15
CA THR A 82 -6.61 22.19 9.46
C THR A 82 -6.31 20.70 9.35
N GLU A 83 -5.56 20.15 10.31
CA GLU A 83 -5.29 18.70 10.38
C GLU A 83 -6.59 17.88 10.34
N GLU A 84 -7.64 18.36 11.01
CA GLU A 84 -8.96 17.73 11.05
C GLU A 84 -9.63 17.71 9.67
N GLN A 85 -9.47 18.77 8.88
CA GLN A 85 -9.96 18.84 7.51
C GLN A 85 -9.20 17.87 6.60
N ILE A 86 -7.87 17.80 6.74
CA ILE A 86 -7.03 16.84 6.00
C ILE A 86 -7.45 15.40 6.30
N ILE A 87 -7.59 15.05 7.59
CA ILE A 87 -8.04 13.73 8.03
C ILE A 87 -9.41 13.41 7.45
N LYS A 88 -10.34 14.36 7.46
CA LYS A 88 -11.70 14.17 6.96
C LYS A 88 -11.73 13.91 5.44
N GLU A 89 -10.99 14.68 4.65
CA GLU A 89 -10.96 14.50 3.19
C GLU A 89 -10.27 13.18 2.82
N ILE A 90 -9.16 12.83 3.45
CA ILE A 90 -8.50 11.52 3.25
C ILE A 90 -9.45 10.38 3.62
N SER A 91 -10.12 10.46 4.78
CA SER A 91 -11.08 9.45 5.23
C SER A 91 -12.24 9.30 4.26
N LYS A 92 -12.76 10.41 3.75
CA LYS A 92 -13.82 10.42 2.72
C LYS A 92 -13.34 9.72 1.45
N LYS A 93 -12.14 10.04 0.96
CA LYS A 93 -11.60 9.43 -0.25
C LYS A 93 -11.36 7.94 -0.11
N THR A 94 -10.84 7.51 1.03
CA THR A 94 -10.68 6.09 1.36
C THR A 94 -12.03 5.38 1.45
N THR A 95 -13.03 6.01 2.08
CA THR A 95 -14.39 5.45 2.17
C THR A 95 -15.03 5.30 0.79
N GLU A 96 -14.85 6.28 -0.12
CA GLU A 96 -15.31 6.18 -1.51
C GLU A 96 -14.67 4.98 -2.23
N LEU A 97 -13.36 4.77 -2.05
CA LEU A 97 -12.66 3.61 -2.61
C LEU A 97 -13.24 2.28 -2.09
N LEU A 98 -13.42 2.17 -0.77
CA LEU A 98 -13.94 0.95 -0.13
C LEU A 98 -15.39 0.67 -0.53
N ASN A 99 -16.23 1.71 -0.64
CA ASN A 99 -17.60 1.55 -1.12
C ASN A 99 -17.64 1.09 -2.59
N ASN A 100 -16.77 1.65 -3.43
CA ASN A 100 -16.63 1.19 -4.81
C ASN A 100 -16.20 -0.27 -4.85
N LEU A 101 -15.22 -0.67 -4.03
CA LEU A 101 -14.78 -2.06 -3.92
C LEU A 101 -15.93 -2.98 -3.50
N ARG A 102 -16.66 -2.66 -2.43
CA ARG A 102 -17.82 -3.44 -1.96
C ARG A 102 -18.92 -3.58 -3.01
N SER A 103 -19.10 -2.57 -3.87
CA SER A 103 -20.06 -2.65 -5.00
C SER A 103 -19.67 -3.68 -6.08
N LEU A 104 -18.43 -4.17 -6.05
CA LEU A 104 -17.94 -5.23 -6.92
C LEU A 104 -18.13 -6.62 -6.33
N ALA A 105 -18.49 -6.73 -5.05
CA ALA A 105 -18.70 -8.02 -4.40
C ALA A 105 -19.97 -8.70 -4.92
N THR A 106 -19.92 -10.02 -5.00
CA THR A 106 -21.02 -10.89 -5.38
C THR A 106 -21.48 -11.71 -4.19
N GLU A 107 -22.79 -11.91 -4.08
CA GLU A 107 -23.37 -12.76 -3.04
C GLU A 107 -23.09 -14.23 -3.34
N THR A 108 -22.56 -14.95 -2.37
CA THR A 108 -22.31 -16.40 -2.42
C THR A 108 -23.52 -17.19 -1.92
N GLU A 109 -23.51 -18.51 -2.11
CA GLU A 109 -24.63 -19.38 -1.73
C GLU A 109 -24.95 -19.38 -0.23
N ASP A 110 -23.98 -19.01 0.61
CA ASP A 110 -24.10 -18.85 2.06
C ASP A 110 -24.51 -17.43 2.51
N GLY A 111 -24.78 -16.52 1.57
CA GLY A 111 -25.17 -15.13 1.81
C GLY A 111 -24.01 -14.18 2.12
N SER A 112 -22.77 -14.65 2.05
CA SER A 112 -21.59 -13.80 2.19
C SER A 112 -21.37 -12.95 0.93
N HIS A 113 -20.65 -11.83 1.05
CA HIS A 113 -20.35 -10.93 -0.08
C HIS A 113 -18.84 -10.90 -0.33
N VAL A 114 -18.41 -11.50 -1.43
CA VAL A 114 -16.98 -11.68 -1.74
C VAL A 114 -16.62 -11.17 -3.13
N ILE A 115 -15.35 -10.84 -3.31
CA ILE A 115 -14.76 -10.41 -4.56
C ILE A 115 -13.92 -11.56 -5.10
N GLN A 116 -14.36 -12.11 -6.22
CA GLN A 116 -13.62 -13.14 -6.95
C GLN A 116 -12.74 -12.50 -8.04
N LEU A 117 -11.58 -13.10 -8.29
CA LEU A 117 -10.63 -12.57 -9.27
C LEU A 117 -11.23 -12.61 -10.69
N GLU A 118 -12.05 -13.61 -10.97
CA GLU A 118 -12.77 -13.83 -12.21
C GLU A 118 -13.75 -12.66 -12.47
N THR A 119 -14.52 -12.27 -11.45
CA THR A 119 -15.45 -11.13 -11.51
C THR A 119 -14.74 -9.81 -11.82
N LEU A 120 -13.52 -9.61 -11.31
CA LEU A 120 -12.71 -8.44 -11.66
C LEU A 120 -12.21 -8.49 -13.11
N LYS A 121 -11.76 -9.66 -13.58
CA LYS A 121 -11.29 -9.87 -14.97
C LYS A 121 -12.39 -9.67 -16.01
N GLU A 122 -13.62 -10.08 -15.71
CA GLU A 122 -14.77 -9.88 -16.60
C GLU A 122 -15.06 -8.40 -16.87
N ARG A 123 -14.72 -7.53 -15.93
CA ARG A 123 -14.88 -6.07 -16.07
C ARG A 123 -13.81 -5.42 -16.96
N LYS A 124 -12.87 -6.19 -17.50
CA LYS A 124 -11.83 -5.74 -18.45
C LYS A 124 -11.05 -4.54 -17.91
N MET A 125 -10.70 -4.60 -16.63
CA MET A 125 -9.90 -3.55 -16.00
C MET A 125 -8.43 -3.69 -16.44
N ALA A 126 -7.60 -2.67 -16.17
CA ALA A 126 -6.16 -2.84 -16.36
C ALA A 126 -5.64 -3.83 -15.31
N ALA A 127 -4.70 -4.72 -15.68
CA ALA A 127 -4.16 -5.75 -14.79
C ALA A 127 -3.70 -5.20 -13.42
N ALA A 128 -3.02 -4.05 -13.41
CA ALA A 128 -2.60 -3.38 -12.18
C ALA A 128 -3.77 -2.95 -11.28
N THR A 129 -4.92 -2.60 -11.86
CA THR A 129 -6.14 -2.27 -11.11
C THR A 129 -6.82 -3.52 -10.57
N GLU A 130 -6.81 -4.63 -11.32
CA GLU A 130 -7.33 -5.91 -10.85
C GLU A 130 -6.54 -6.41 -9.64
N SER A 131 -5.21 -6.49 -9.77
CA SER A 131 -4.32 -6.92 -8.68
C SER A 131 -4.46 -6.04 -7.45
N PHE A 132 -4.57 -4.72 -7.63
CA PHE A 132 -4.78 -3.79 -6.54
C PHE A 132 -6.12 -4.04 -5.81
N LEU A 133 -7.23 -4.10 -6.56
CA LEU A 133 -8.56 -4.28 -5.96
C LEU A 133 -8.68 -5.64 -5.28
N PHE A 134 -8.08 -6.69 -5.84
CA PHE A 134 -8.07 -8.02 -5.22
C PHE A 134 -7.23 -8.03 -3.93
N SER A 135 -6.05 -7.40 -3.94
CA SER A 135 -5.21 -7.28 -2.74
C SER A 135 -5.91 -6.46 -1.65
N LEU A 136 -6.56 -5.36 -2.04
CA LEU A 136 -7.35 -4.54 -1.12
C LEU A 136 -8.54 -5.32 -0.55
N ALA A 137 -9.23 -6.11 -1.38
CA ALA A 137 -10.31 -6.99 -0.92
C ALA A 137 -9.81 -8.01 0.10
N ALA A 138 -8.63 -8.60 -0.12
CA ALA A 138 -8.01 -9.53 0.82
C ALA A 138 -7.72 -8.86 2.18
N CYS A 139 -7.18 -7.65 2.17
CA CYS A 139 -6.95 -6.87 3.40
C CYS A 139 -8.25 -6.51 4.13
N GLU A 140 -9.33 -6.26 3.39
CA GLU A 140 -10.66 -5.92 3.93
C GLU A 140 -11.49 -7.16 4.32
N GLY A 141 -10.97 -8.38 4.12
CA GLY A 141 -11.70 -9.63 4.39
C GLY A 141 -12.86 -9.89 3.43
N LEU A 142 -12.78 -9.37 2.21
CA LEU A 142 -13.80 -9.49 1.15
C LEU A 142 -13.43 -10.54 0.10
N VAL A 143 -12.50 -11.45 0.39
CA VAL A 143 -12.16 -12.59 -0.49
C VAL A 143 -12.41 -13.90 0.26
N GLU A 144 -12.76 -14.96 -0.47
CA GLU A 144 -12.74 -16.31 0.10
C GLU A 144 -11.27 -16.75 0.29
N VAL A 145 -10.99 -17.33 1.45
CA VAL A 145 -9.68 -17.88 1.82
C VAL A 145 -9.69 -19.40 1.70
#